data_AF-A0A9X1R1T0-F1
#
_entry.id   AF-A0A9X1R1T0-F1
#
_cell.length_a   1.000
_cell.length_b   1.000
_cell.length_c   1.000
_cell.angle_alpha   90.00
_cell.angle_beta   90.00
_cell.angle_gamma   90.00
#
_symmetry.space_group_name_H-M   'P 1'
#
loop_
_entity.id
_entity.type
_entity.pdbx_description
1 polymer ?
#
loop_
_entity_poly.entity_id
_entity_poly.type
_entity_poly.pdbx_seq_one_letter_code
_entity_poly.pdbx_strand_id
1 'polypeptide(L)'
;SASAFMTANDVTVAADTDFTLSNITASIFANGGIASVDVNYYDDAAGLPGTLIGSEAGVTIDNQTVIGSNFGFDVNEVEMTVTPFVFSGQAGTPTTYWIELSVTDGGGTGSVFWVVTSSTMEGHPSAQFDAGWTIPDPLMDGVYIWEGT
;
A
#
# COMPACT_ATOMS: atom_id res chain seq x y z
N SER A 1 -11.89 10.90 -8.13
CA SER A 1 -12.78 9.95 -7.41
C SER A 1 -11.92 8.87 -6.77
N ALA A 2 -12.34 8.24 -5.68
CA ALA A 2 -11.59 7.09 -5.14
C ALA A 2 -11.66 5.89 -6.10
N SER A 3 -10.60 5.08 -6.16
CA SER A 3 -10.58 3.86 -6.98
C SER A 3 -11.66 2.87 -6.52
N ALA A 4 -12.28 2.16 -7.47
CA ALA A 4 -13.18 1.05 -7.17
C ALA A 4 -12.42 -0.23 -6.74
N PHE A 5 -11.14 -0.32 -7.08
CA PHE A 5 -10.25 -1.43 -6.72
C PHE A 5 -9.28 -0.95 -5.65
N MET A 6 -9.21 -1.71 -4.55
CA MET A 6 -8.25 -1.48 -3.48
C MET A 6 -7.07 -2.43 -3.69
N THR A 7 -5.85 -1.92 -3.52
CA THR A 7 -4.64 -2.74 -3.58
C THR A 7 -3.94 -2.68 -2.23
N ALA A 8 -3.57 -3.85 -1.72
CA ALA A 8 -2.82 -3.99 -0.49
C ALA A 8 -1.52 -4.74 -0.75
N ASN A 9 -0.49 -4.37 -0.02
CA ASN A 9 0.84 -4.99 -0.05
C ASN A 9 1.22 -5.39 1.38
N ASP A 10 2.02 -6.44 1.53
CA ASP A 10 2.33 -6.94 2.87
C ASP A 10 3.48 -6.17 3.54
N VAL A 11 3.47 -6.24 4.87
CA VAL A 11 4.58 -5.86 5.72
C VAL A 11 4.90 -7.05 6.63
N THR A 12 6.14 -7.49 6.60
CA THR A 12 6.63 -8.57 7.47
C THR A 12 7.35 -7.97 8.67
N VAL A 13 6.79 -8.19 9.85
CA VAL A 13 7.40 -7.85 11.14
C VAL A 13 8.31 -9.00 11.58
N ALA A 14 9.55 -8.70 11.94
CA ALA A 14 10.50 -9.71 12.38
C ALA A 14 10.06 -10.35 13.72
N ALA A 15 10.51 -11.59 13.95
CA ALA A 15 10.27 -12.28 15.21
C ALA A 15 10.83 -11.50 16.40
N ASP A 16 10.14 -11.57 17.54
CA ASP A 16 10.57 -10.98 18.82
C ASP A 16 10.68 -9.44 18.82
N THR A 17 10.17 -8.76 17.80
CA THR A 17 10.20 -7.30 17.67
C THR A 17 8.86 -6.75 17.20
N ASP A 18 8.51 -5.54 17.60
CA ASP A 18 7.42 -4.79 16.98
C ASP A 18 7.98 -3.90 15.86
N PHE A 19 7.14 -3.55 14.89
CA PHE A 19 7.44 -2.53 13.88
C PHE A 19 6.46 -1.37 14.00
N THR A 20 6.96 -0.15 14.14
CA THR A 20 6.16 1.06 14.17
C THR A 20 6.33 1.82 12.87
N LEU A 21 5.31 1.76 12.00
CA LEU A 21 5.27 2.49 10.74
C LEU A 21 5.11 3.99 11.00
N SER A 22 5.90 4.82 10.33
CA SER A 22 5.78 6.28 10.38
C SER A 22 5.69 6.95 9.01
N ASN A 23 6.26 6.33 7.97
CA ASN A 23 6.29 6.88 6.63
C ASN A 23 6.04 5.81 5.57
N ILE A 24 5.40 6.23 4.48
CA ILE A 24 5.10 5.39 3.32
C ILE A 24 5.56 6.13 2.07
N THR A 25 6.31 5.43 1.22
CA THR A 25 6.53 5.83 -0.17
C THR A 25 5.87 4.84 -1.10
N ALA A 26 5.10 5.29 -2.07
CA ALA A 26 4.43 4.42 -3.04
C ALA A 26 4.47 5.01 -4.45
N SER A 27 4.58 4.14 -5.46
CA SER A 27 4.43 4.52 -6.86
C SER A 27 3.01 4.22 -7.35
N ILE A 28 2.31 5.25 -7.83
CA ILE A 28 0.89 5.19 -8.17
C ILE A 28 0.65 5.72 -9.59
N PHE A 29 -0.05 4.94 -10.42
CA PHE A 29 -0.60 5.40 -11.69
C PHE A 29 -1.83 6.27 -11.44
N ALA A 30 -1.76 7.55 -11.81
CA ALA A 30 -2.90 8.48 -11.77
C ALA A 30 -2.59 9.73 -12.61
N ASN A 31 -3.60 10.28 -13.27
CA ASN A 31 -3.47 11.54 -14.01
C ASN A 31 -3.94 12.72 -13.15
N GLY A 32 -3.22 13.85 -13.22
CA GLY A 32 -3.52 15.03 -12.42
C GLY A 32 -3.04 14.96 -10.96
N GLY A 33 -2.12 14.02 -10.67
CA GLY A 33 -1.55 13.80 -9.34
C GLY A 33 -2.50 13.13 -8.36
N ILE A 34 -2.08 13.08 -7.10
CA ILE A 34 -2.82 12.50 -5.98
C ILE A 34 -3.40 13.62 -5.12
N ALA A 35 -4.71 13.56 -4.88
CA ALA A 35 -5.45 14.55 -4.09
C ALA A 35 -5.54 14.17 -2.61
N SER A 36 -5.77 12.89 -2.32
CA SER A 36 -5.80 12.35 -0.96
C SER A 36 -5.54 10.85 -0.96
N VAL A 37 -5.07 10.36 0.19
CA VAL A 37 -4.87 8.94 0.46
C VAL A 37 -5.46 8.63 1.83
N ASP A 38 -6.25 7.57 1.92
CA ASP A 38 -6.59 6.90 3.17
C ASP A 38 -5.76 5.62 3.27
N VAL A 39 -5.37 5.23 4.47
CA VAL A 39 -4.54 4.04 4.73
C VAL A 39 -5.33 3.08 5.60
N ASN A 40 -5.38 1.81 5.23
CA ASN A 40 -6.03 0.76 5.99
C ASN A 40 -5.04 -0.36 6.31
N TYR A 41 -5.06 -0.83 7.56
CA TYR A 41 -4.15 -1.84 8.09
C TYR A 41 -4.94 -3.11 8.41
N TYR A 42 -4.45 -4.27 7.96
CA TYR A 42 -5.11 -5.56 8.16
C TYR A 42 -4.18 -6.58 8.78
N ASP A 43 -4.74 -7.53 9.54
CA ASP A 43 -4.05 -8.77 9.86
C ASP A 43 -3.90 -9.68 8.62
N ASP A 44 -3.04 -10.69 8.72
CA ASP A 44 -2.94 -11.71 7.68
C ASP A 44 -4.01 -12.80 7.85
N ALA A 45 -4.65 -13.14 6.73
CA ALA A 45 -5.58 -14.24 6.60
C ALA A 45 -5.09 -15.23 5.52
N ALA A 46 -4.03 -15.97 5.86
CA ALA A 46 -3.44 -17.01 5.01
C ALA A 46 -2.82 -16.46 3.71
N GLY A 47 -2.03 -15.40 3.83
CA GLY A 47 -1.34 -14.75 2.71
C GLY A 47 -2.24 -13.81 1.91
N LEU A 48 -3.27 -13.26 2.56
CA LEU A 48 -4.17 -12.24 2.04
C LEU A 48 -4.59 -11.30 3.17
N PRO A 49 -4.97 -10.04 2.88
CA PRO A 49 -5.53 -9.17 3.91
C PRO A 49 -6.77 -9.78 4.56
N GLY A 50 -6.80 -9.74 5.90
CA GLY A 50 -7.89 -10.28 6.72
C GLY A 50 -8.78 -9.19 7.33
N THR A 51 -8.81 -9.17 8.66
CA THR A 51 -9.57 -8.21 9.49
C THR A 51 -8.87 -6.86 9.48
N LEU A 52 -9.66 -5.78 9.33
CA LEU A 52 -9.17 -4.41 9.52
C LEU A 52 -8.80 -4.20 11.00
N ILE A 53 -7.54 -3.87 11.25
CA ILE A 53 -6.98 -3.63 12.59
C ILE A 53 -6.70 -2.15 12.86
N GLY A 54 -6.75 -1.30 11.83
CA GLY A 54 -6.65 0.15 11.97
C GLY A 54 -6.84 0.85 10.63
N SER A 55 -7.10 2.16 10.69
CA SER A 55 -7.27 3.00 9.50
C SER A 55 -6.94 4.45 9.81
N GLU A 56 -6.43 5.18 8.82
CA GLU A 56 -6.18 6.60 8.87
C GLU A 56 -6.75 7.27 7.62
N ALA A 57 -7.59 8.29 7.80
CA ALA A 57 -8.20 9.01 6.69
C ALA A 57 -7.43 10.31 6.42
N GLY A 58 -7.15 10.59 5.14
CA GLY A 58 -6.51 11.81 4.68
C GLY A 58 -5.10 11.98 5.25
N VAL A 59 -4.22 10.99 5.03
CA VAL A 59 -2.82 11.07 5.48
C VAL A 59 -2.09 12.24 4.84
N THR A 60 -1.04 12.73 5.51
CA THR A 60 -0.28 13.89 5.02
C THR A 60 0.58 13.45 3.86
N ILE A 61 0.32 13.98 2.67
CA ILE A 61 1.23 13.85 1.51
C ILE A 61 2.32 14.89 1.67
N ASP A 62 3.54 14.44 1.96
CA ASP A 62 4.70 15.31 2.17
C ASP A 62 5.31 15.76 0.84
N ASN A 63 5.35 14.84 -0.12
CA ASN A 63 5.87 15.06 -1.46
C ASN A 63 5.13 14.19 -2.48
N GLN A 64 5.00 14.70 -3.71
CA GLN A 64 4.70 13.84 -4.85
C GLN A 64 5.43 14.36 -6.08
N THR A 65 5.95 13.43 -6.89
CA THR A 65 6.61 13.78 -8.15
C THR A 65 6.23 12.80 -9.26
N VAL A 66 6.07 13.31 -10.48
CA VAL A 66 5.88 12.45 -11.65
C VAL A 66 7.25 11.92 -12.08
N ILE A 67 7.46 10.62 -11.93
CA ILE A 67 8.73 9.93 -12.23
C ILE A 67 8.73 9.19 -13.57
N GLY A 68 7.59 9.16 -14.25
CA GLY A 68 7.45 8.53 -15.56
C GLY A 68 6.00 8.50 -16.04
N SER A 69 5.76 7.78 -17.12
CA SER A 69 4.40 7.48 -17.61
C SER A 69 4.36 6.13 -18.31
N ASN A 70 3.23 5.43 -18.22
CA ASN A 70 2.96 4.19 -18.95
C ASN A 70 1.45 3.99 -19.10
N PHE A 71 1.02 3.22 -20.12
CA PHE A 71 -0.40 2.92 -20.37
C PHE A 71 -1.33 4.14 -20.48
N GLY A 72 -0.79 5.34 -20.74
CA GLY A 72 -1.55 6.60 -20.76
C GLY A 72 -1.78 7.24 -19.39
N PHE A 73 -1.07 6.78 -18.35
CA PHE A 73 -1.07 7.33 -17.00
C PHE A 73 0.30 7.86 -16.62
N ASP A 74 0.33 8.98 -15.89
CA ASP A 74 1.52 9.40 -15.15
C ASP A 74 1.79 8.44 -13.98
N VAL A 75 3.07 8.20 -13.70
CA VAL A 75 3.54 7.48 -12.50
C VAL A 75 3.96 8.52 -11.47
N ASN A 76 3.23 8.58 -10.37
CA ASN A 76 3.49 9.48 -9.26
C ASN A 76 4.21 8.70 -8.16
N GLU A 77 5.42 9.11 -7.80
CA GLU A 77 6.03 8.71 -6.53
C GLU A 77 5.49 9.64 -5.45
N VAL A 78 4.90 9.06 -4.41
CA VAL A 78 4.18 9.78 -3.36
C VAL A 78 4.77 9.39 -2.02
N GLU A 79 5.23 10.38 -1.26
CA GLU A 79 5.75 10.23 0.09
C GLU A 79 4.70 10.75 1.08
N MET A 80 4.42 9.96 2.10
CA MET A 80 3.38 10.25 3.08
C MET A 80 3.87 10.02 4.50
N THR A 81 3.48 10.90 5.40
CA THR A 81 3.59 10.70 6.84
C THR A 81 2.26 10.16 7.37
N VAL A 82 2.35 9.07 8.13
CA VAL A 82 1.23 8.47 8.84
C VAL A 82 1.35 8.72 10.33
N THR A 83 0.22 8.68 11.03
CA THR A 83 0.23 8.58 12.48
C THR A 83 0.90 7.26 12.86
N PRO A 84 1.90 7.25 13.78
CA PRO A 84 2.63 6.03 14.11
C PRO A 84 1.71 4.85 14.41
N PHE A 85 1.83 3.79 13.60
CA PHE A 85 1.01 2.59 13.73
C PHE A 85 1.89 1.40 14.08
N VAL A 86 1.57 0.72 15.18
CA VAL A 86 2.35 -0.41 15.68
C VAL A 86 1.79 -1.72 15.13
N PHE A 87 2.61 -2.43 14.37
CA PHE A 87 2.41 -3.82 14.02
C PHE A 87 3.13 -4.70 15.03
N SER A 88 2.36 -5.40 15.87
CA SER A 88 2.94 -6.24 16.92
C SER A 88 3.59 -7.49 16.34
N GLY A 89 4.82 -7.78 16.76
CA GLY A 89 5.47 -9.03 16.42
C GLY A 89 5.01 -10.20 17.28
N GLN A 90 5.54 -11.38 16.96
CA GLN A 90 5.32 -12.60 17.73
C GLN A 90 6.65 -13.21 18.16
N ALA A 91 6.63 -13.89 19.31
CA ALA A 91 7.83 -14.53 19.84
C ALA A 91 8.27 -15.68 18.93
N GLY A 92 9.52 -15.63 18.46
CA GLY A 92 10.14 -16.67 17.64
C GLY A 92 9.49 -16.91 16.27
N THR A 93 8.60 -16.05 15.78
CA THR A 93 7.97 -16.18 14.45
C THR A 93 7.71 -14.82 13.81
N PRO A 94 8.13 -14.58 12.56
CA PRO A 94 7.78 -13.35 11.85
C PRO A 94 6.27 -13.28 11.62
N THR A 95 5.72 -12.08 11.63
CA THR A 95 4.27 -11.84 11.51
C THR A 95 3.99 -10.97 10.29
N THR A 96 3.10 -11.43 9.43
CA THR A 96 2.67 -10.69 8.24
C THR A 96 1.43 -9.84 8.57
N TYR A 97 1.40 -8.64 8.04
CA TYR A 97 0.26 -7.73 8.02
C TYR A 97 0.12 -7.14 6.61
N TRP A 98 -0.97 -6.42 6.36
CA TRP A 98 -1.23 -5.82 5.05
C TRP A 98 -1.58 -4.34 5.16
N ILE A 99 -1.07 -3.55 4.21
CA ILE A 99 -1.30 -2.12 4.10
C ILE A 99 -1.97 -1.84 2.77
N GLU A 100 -3.18 -1.28 2.82
CA GLU A 100 -3.95 -0.82 1.66
C GLU A 100 -3.92 0.70 1.59
N LEU A 101 -3.81 1.22 0.36
CA LEU A 101 -3.93 2.65 0.09
C LEU A 101 -5.18 2.91 -0.74
N SER A 102 -6.13 3.62 -0.14
CA SER A 102 -7.33 4.10 -0.83
C SER A 102 -7.04 5.49 -1.40
N VAL A 103 -6.71 5.54 -2.68
CA VAL A 103 -6.18 6.75 -3.32
C VAL A 103 -7.25 7.46 -4.14
N THR A 104 -7.31 8.78 -4.00
CA THR A 104 -8.12 9.68 -4.83
C THR A 104 -7.24 10.51 -5.76
N ASP A 105 -7.49 10.43 -7.06
CA ASP A 105 -6.77 11.21 -8.07
C ASP A 105 -7.21 12.68 -8.12
N GLY A 106 -6.24 13.57 -8.39
CA GLY A 106 -6.48 15.00 -8.61
C GLY A 106 -7.15 15.29 -9.95
N GLY A 107 -7.03 14.40 -10.94
CA GLY A 107 -7.69 14.51 -12.25
C GLY A 107 -9.19 14.22 -12.24
N GLY A 108 -9.73 13.65 -11.15
CA GLY A 108 -11.15 13.34 -11.02
C GLY A 108 -11.65 12.18 -11.90
N THR A 109 -10.75 11.35 -12.43
CA THR A 109 -11.04 10.22 -13.32
C THR A 109 -11.48 8.97 -12.56
N GLY A 110 -10.99 8.78 -11.33
CA GLY A 110 -11.17 7.53 -10.57
C GLY A 110 -10.32 6.35 -11.04
N SER A 111 -9.45 6.56 -12.03
CA SER A 111 -8.53 5.54 -12.53
C SER A 111 -7.21 5.66 -11.78
N VAL A 112 -7.10 4.92 -10.67
CA VAL A 112 -5.88 4.87 -9.85
C VAL A 112 -5.44 3.42 -9.67
N PHE A 113 -4.16 3.16 -9.88
CA PHE A 113 -3.60 1.82 -9.77
C PHE A 113 -2.24 1.87 -9.08
N TRP A 114 -1.96 0.91 -8.20
CA TRP A 114 -0.61 0.74 -7.67
C TRP A 114 0.32 0.26 -8.80
N VAL A 115 1.50 0.87 -8.90
CA VAL A 115 2.55 0.35 -9.80
C VAL A 115 3.06 -0.97 -9.24
N VAL A 116 3.04 -2.02 -10.05
CA VAL A 116 3.61 -3.31 -9.68
C VAL A 116 4.90 -3.62 -10.44
N THR A 117 5.72 -4.48 -9.87
CA THR A 117 6.97 -4.96 -10.45
C THR A 117 7.19 -6.43 -10.13
N SER A 118 7.92 -7.11 -11.02
CA SER A 118 8.42 -8.47 -10.79
C SER A 118 9.89 -8.50 -10.35
N SER A 119 10.53 -7.33 -10.21
CA SER A 119 11.98 -7.23 -9.93
C SER A 119 12.33 -7.23 -8.45
N THR A 120 11.41 -6.75 -7.62
CA THR A 120 11.59 -6.56 -6.18
C THR A 120 10.28 -6.99 -5.54
N MET A 121 10.26 -8.23 -5.06
CA MET A 121 9.11 -8.83 -4.39
C MET A 121 9.53 -9.13 -2.97
N GLU A 122 8.80 -8.60 -2.01
CA GLU A 122 8.99 -8.86 -0.58
C GLU A 122 7.78 -9.65 -0.09
N GLY A 123 7.98 -10.74 0.63
CA GLY A 123 6.84 -11.50 1.19
C GLY A 123 5.88 -12.04 0.13
N HIS A 124 4.64 -11.53 0.14
CA HIS A 124 3.53 -11.98 -0.70
C HIS A 124 3.29 -11.02 -1.89
N PRO A 125 2.75 -11.51 -3.02
CA PRO A 125 2.35 -10.64 -4.12
C PRO A 125 1.25 -9.65 -3.69
N SER A 126 1.12 -8.54 -4.42
CA SER A 126 0.05 -7.55 -4.16
C SER A 126 -1.33 -8.20 -4.20
N ALA A 127 -2.14 -7.92 -3.19
CA ALA A 127 -3.54 -8.32 -3.16
C ALA A 127 -4.42 -7.21 -3.75
N GLN A 128 -5.47 -7.61 -4.46
CA GLN A 128 -6.51 -6.71 -4.96
C GLN A 128 -7.87 -7.10 -4.41
N PHE A 129 -8.63 -6.11 -3.96
CA PHE A 129 -10.02 -6.28 -3.57
C PHE A 129 -10.96 -6.04 -4.76
N ASP A 130 -11.67 -7.08 -5.16
CA ASP A 130 -12.80 -7.03 -6.09
C ASP A 130 -13.91 -7.96 -5.57
N ALA A 131 -14.76 -7.42 -4.69
CA ALA A 131 -15.72 -8.19 -3.89
C ALA A 131 -15.09 -9.30 -3.02
N GLY A 132 -13.78 -9.22 -2.79
CA GLY A 132 -12.97 -10.13 -1.99
C GLY A 132 -11.49 -9.95 -2.30
N TRP A 133 -10.63 -10.24 -1.33
CA TRP A 133 -9.18 -10.21 -1.54
C TRP A 133 -8.72 -11.38 -2.38
N THR A 134 -7.97 -11.09 -3.44
CA THR A 134 -7.35 -12.09 -4.31
C THR A 134 -5.96 -11.64 -4.74
N ILE A 135 -5.13 -12.58 -5.18
CA ILE A 135 -3.87 -12.29 -5.85
C ILE A 135 -4.12 -12.33 -7.36
N PRO A 136 -4.17 -11.18 -8.05
CA PRO A 136 -4.44 -11.14 -9.49
C PRO A 136 -3.27 -11.68 -10.32
N ASP A 137 -2.04 -11.45 -9.88
CA ASP A 137 -0.82 -11.97 -10.50
C ASP A 137 0.19 -12.40 -9.43
N PRO A 138 0.54 -13.69 -9.32
CA PRO A 138 1.43 -14.19 -8.27
C PRO A 138 2.91 -13.84 -8.50
N LEU A 139 3.25 -13.14 -9.58
CA LEU A 139 4.62 -12.73 -9.91
C LEU A 139 4.85 -11.22 -9.74
N MET A 140 3.84 -10.49 -9.28
CA MET A 140 3.85 -9.04 -9.23
C MET A 140 3.62 -8.54 -7.81
N ASP A 141 4.45 -7.61 -7.39
CA ASP A 141 4.37 -6.94 -6.10
C ASP A 141 4.38 -5.42 -6.28
N GLY A 142 3.86 -4.70 -5.30
CA GLY A 142 3.73 -3.25 -5.34
C GLY A 142 5.10 -2.60 -5.27
N VAL A 143 5.24 -1.45 -5.91
CA VAL A 143 6.41 -0.59 -5.71
C VAL A 143 6.12 0.32 -4.52
N TYR A 144 6.73 0.00 -3.39
CA TYR A 144 6.55 0.71 -2.13
C TYR A 144 7.81 0.69 -1.26
N ILE A 145 7.81 1.55 -0.23
CA ILE A 145 8.75 1.52 0.88
C ILE A 145 7.95 1.78 2.15
N TRP A 146 8.08 0.87 3.13
CA TRP A 146 7.58 1.05 4.49
C TRP A 146 8.72 1.52 5.38
N GLU A 147 8.57 2.66 6.03
CA GLU A 147 9.59 3.22 6.91
C GLU A 147 9.06 3.38 8.34
N GLY A 148 9.92 3.04 9.30
CA GLY A 148 9.55 2.95 10.71
C GLY A 148 10.68 2.41 11.59
N THR A 149 10.36 2.11 12.85
CA THR A 149 11.32 1.58 13.85
C THR A 149 10.83 0.34 14.55
#